data_AF-A0A0D9WWF8-F1
#
_entry.id   AF-A0A0D9WWF8-F1
#
_cell.length_a   1.000
_cell.length_b   1.000
_cell.length_c   1.000
_cell.angle_alpha   90.00
_cell.angle_beta   90.00
_cell.angle_gamma   90.00
#
_symmetry.space_group_name_H-M   'P 1'
#
loop_
_entity.id
_entity.type
_entity.pdbx_description
1 polymer ?
#
loop_
_entity_poly.entity_id
_entity_poly.type
_entity_poly.pdbx_seq_one_letter_code
_entity_poly.pdbx_strand_id
1 'polypeptide(L)'
;MGDGEEVADVFRGATVWWLAFSTPPREDSGGRGGRAARADRRFYRLYFLERDRDVILGEYLRHVRRQGRAFTVKNRQRKLFTNLSSDEMWWDNVWSHVAFEHPKTFDTLAMDPVKKRDIMDDLDAVRRGKEYVTLTGNLIGVTPDQKRIG
;
A
#
# COMPACT_ATOMS: atom_id res chain seq x y z
N MET A 1 8.49 16.93 0.16
CA MET A 1 9.93 17.12 0.25
C MET A 1 10.43 17.56 -1.10
N GLY A 2 11.18 18.66 -1.12
CA GLY A 2 11.86 19.14 -2.33
C GLY A 2 13.12 18.32 -2.61
N ASP A 3 13.64 18.42 -3.84
CA ASP A 3 14.92 17.80 -4.17
C ASP A 3 16.04 18.48 -3.36
N GLY A 4 16.89 17.66 -2.73
CA GLY A 4 17.97 18.12 -1.85
C GLY A 4 17.53 18.45 -0.42
N GLU A 5 16.27 18.21 -0.05
CA GLU A 5 15.82 18.37 1.34
C GLU A 5 16.46 17.31 2.23
N GLU A 6 17.09 17.78 3.32
CA GLU A 6 17.81 16.98 4.29
C GLU A 6 17.03 16.85 5.60
N VAL A 7 16.98 15.64 6.15
CA VAL A 7 16.43 15.36 7.48
C VAL A 7 17.48 14.61 8.30
N ALA A 8 17.88 15.19 9.42
CA ALA A 8 18.78 14.57 10.38
C ALA A 8 18.01 13.81 11.46
N ASP A 9 18.59 12.70 11.92
CA ASP A 9 18.07 11.83 12.97
C ASP A 9 19.23 11.31 13.84
N VAL A 10 18.92 10.95 15.09
CA VAL A 10 19.87 10.38 16.05
C VAL A 10 19.33 9.06 16.57
N PHE A 11 20.02 7.97 16.24
CA PHE A 11 19.63 6.62 16.64
C PHE A 11 20.73 5.95 17.44
N ARG A 12 20.46 5.68 18.73
CA ARG A 12 21.41 5.04 19.66
C ARG A 12 22.80 5.72 19.69
N GLY A 13 22.83 7.04 19.54
CA GLY A 13 24.06 7.83 19.51
C GLY A 13 24.72 7.98 18.13
N ALA A 14 24.24 7.26 17.11
CA ALA A 14 24.67 7.45 15.73
C ALA A 14 23.84 8.55 15.06
N THR A 15 24.51 9.49 14.40
CA THR A 15 23.85 10.54 13.60
C THR A 15 23.63 10.04 12.18
N VAL A 16 22.45 10.29 11.64
CA VAL A 16 22.00 9.82 10.33
C VAL A 16 21.35 10.96 9.56
N TRP A 17 21.61 11.05 8.26
CA TRP A 17 21.05 12.07 7.39
C TRP A 17 20.36 11.45 6.17
N TRP A 18 19.08 11.80 5.99
CA TRP A 18 18.28 11.41 4.83
C TRP A 18 18.17 12.58 3.88
N LEU A 19 18.50 12.36 2.60
CA LEU A 19 18.32 13.34 1.55
C LEU A 19 17.35 12.81 0.49
N ALA A 20 16.35 13.63 0.14
CA ALA A 20 15.35 13.31 -0.88
C ALA A 20 15.78 13.76 -2.28
N PHE A 21 15.59 12.91 -3.28
CA PHE A 21 15.88 13.21 -4.67
C PHE A 21 14.79 12.66 -5.60
N SER A 22 14.58 13.33 -6.72
CA SER A 22 13.69 12.90 -7.79
C SER A 22 14.47 12.85 -9.10
N THR A 23 14.28 11.78 -9.87
CA THR A 23 14.72 11.77 -11.28
C THR A 23 13.50 11.92 -12.18
N PRO A 24 13.57 12.78 -13.21
CA PRO A 24 12.49 12.94 -14.17
C PRO A 24 12.21 11.60 -14.88
N PRO A 25 11.02 11.43 -15.47
CA PRO A 25 10.67 10.24 -16.24
C PRO A 25 11.66 10.07 -17.40
N ARG A 26 11.99 8.82 -17.75
CA ARG A 26 12.84 8.54 -18.92
C ARG A 26 12.07 8.95 -20.19
N GLU A 27 12.65 9.86 -20.97
CA GLU A 27 12.07 10.33 -22.25
C GLU A 27 11.93 9.19 -23.28
N ASP A 28 12.74 8.14 -23.16
CA ASP A 28 12.80 7.01 -24.11
C ASP A 28 11.56 6.10 -24.13
N SER A 29 10.61 6.28 -23.19
CA SER A 29 9.35 5.54 -23.22
C SER A 29 8.38 6.18 -24.22
N GLY A 30 8.62 5.96 -25.51
CA GLY A 30 7.79 6.46 -26.60
C GLY A 30 6.32 6.12 -26.41
N GLY A 31 5.53 7.08 -25.92
CA GLY A 31 4.06 7.13 -25.87
C GLY A 31 3.29 6.02 -25.12
N ARG A 32 3.87 4.82 -24.95
CA ARG A 32 3.21 3.57 -24.54
C ARG A 32 3.39 3.20 -23.07
N GLY A 33 4.10 4.01 -22.29
CA GLY A 33 4.19 3.81 -20.84
C GLY A 33 2.90 4.29 -20.15
N GLY A 34 2.24 3.43 -19.37
CA GLY A 34 1.11 3.84 -18.52
C GLY A 34 1.51 4.91 -17.49
N ARG A 35 0.56 5.46 -16.74
CA ARG A 35 0.79 6.57 -15.78
C ARG A 35 2.01 6.39 -14.85
N ALA A 36 2.34 5.15 -14.47
CA ALA A 36 3.52 4.83 -13.66
C ALA A 36 4.87 5.08 -14.37
N ALA A 37 4.92 4.99 -15.70
CA ALA A 37 6.13 5.29 -16.48
C ALA A 37 6.39 6.79 -16.60
N ARG A 38 5.35 7.62 -16.45
CA ARG A 38 5.40 9.09 -16.51
C ARG A 38 5.59 9.76 -15.15
N ALA A 39 5.67 9.00 -14.07
CA ALA A 39 5.84 9.54 -12.72
C ALA A 39 7.32 9.76 -12.38
N ASP A 40 7.62 10.88 -11.72
CA ASP A 40 8.94 11.13 -11.14
C ASP A 40 9.34 9.99 -10.21
N ARG A 41 10.54 9.45 -10.44
CA ARG A 41 11.09 8.42 -9.56
C ARG A 41 11.76 9.09 -8.39
N ARG A 42 11.10 9.02 -7.23
CA ARG A 42 11.65 9.50 -5.96
C ARG A 42 12.52 8.44 -5.31
N PHE A 43 13.69 8.83 -4.83
CA PHE A 43 14.57 8.00 -4.04
C PHE A 43 15.20 8.81 -2.91
N TYR A 44 15.71 8.10 -1.91
CA TYR A 44 16.35 8.70 -0.76
C TYR A 44 17.79 8.20 -0.66
N ARG A 45 18.71 9.11 -0.32
CA ARG A 45 20.09 8.76 0.03
C ARG A 45 20.26 8.87 1.53
N LEU A 46 20.95 7.88 2.09
CA LEU A 46 21.24 7.79 3.51
C LEU A 46 22.72 8.01 3.73
N TYR A 47 23.08 8.95 4.59
CA TYR A 47 24.44 9.21 5.02
C TYR A 47 24.57 8.93 6.51
N PHE A 48 25.69 8.35 6.90
CA PHE A 48 26.06 8.04 8.28
C PHE A 48 27.58 7.84 8.34
N LEU A 49 28.15 7.88 9.54
CA LEU A 49 29.58 7.66 9.72
C LEU A 49 29.91 6.16 9.59
N GLU A 50 31.04 5.83 8.95
CA GLU A 50 31.50 4.44 8.75
C GLU A 50 31.47 3.61 10.04
N ARG A 51 31.86 4.22 11.16
CA ARG A 51 31.89 3.60 12.50
C ARG A 51 30.51 3.11 12.98
N ASP A 52 29.44 3.71 12.48
CA ASP A 52 28.07 3.41 12.89
C ASP A 52 27.38 2.41 11.94
N ARG A 53 28.10 1.91 10.92
CA ARG A 53 27.56 1.07 9.84
C ARG A 53 26.75 -0.12 10.34
N ASP A 54 27.25 -0.85 11.35
CA ASP A 54 26.59 -2.05 11.86
C ASP A 54 25.27 -1.71 12.56
N VAL A 55 25.23 -0.61 13.30
CA VAL A 55 24.00 -0.12 13.96
C VAL A 55 22.99 0.36 12.92
N ILE A 56 23.46 1.07 11.89
CA ILE A 56 22.57 1.63 10.86
C ILE A 56 21.97 0.53 9.97
N LEU A 57 22.80 -0.32 9.38
CA LEU A 57 22.35 -1.39 8.50
C LEU A 57 21.62 -2.48 9.29
N GLY A 58 22.14 -2.80 10.48
CA GLY A 58 21.61 -3.85 11.34
C GLY A 58 20.30 -3.46 11.98
N GLU A 59 20.12 -2.26 12.51
CA GLU A 59 18.97 -1.93 13.37
C GLU A 59 18.15 -0.74 12.89
N TYR A 60 18.81 0.36 12.51
CA TYR A 60 18.12 1.60 12.15
C TYR A 60 17.18 1.42 10.96
N LEU A 61 17.65 0.83 9.86
CA LEU A 61 16.81 0.61 8.68
C LEU A 61 15.62 -0.31 8.98
N ARG A 62 15.78 -1.30 9.86
CA ARG A 62 14.66 -2.15 10.32
C ARG A 62 13.68 -1.34 11.16
N HIS A 63 14.17 -0.47 12.05
CA HIS A 63 13.35 0.43 12.85
C HIS A 63 12.51 1.37 11.96
N VAL A 64 13.14 2.06 11.01
CA VAL A 64 12.47 2.95 10.04
C VAL A 64 11.40 2.21 9.25
N ARG A 65 11.71 1.02 8.70
CA ARG A 65 10.73 0.20 7.97
C ARG A 65 9.53 -0.19 8.83
N ARG A 66 9.76 -0.56 10.09
CA ARG A 66 8.68 -0.93 11.02
C ARG A 66 7.81 0.27 11.35
N GLN A 67 8.40 1.42 11.66
CA GLN A 67 7.67 2.65 11.92
C GLN A 67 6.89 3.12 10.69
N GLY A 68 7.51 3.07 9.50
CA GLY A 68 6.86 3.37 8.24
C GLY A 68 5.61 2.51 8.01
N ARG A 69 5.70 1.19 8.21
CA ARG A 69 4.53 0.31 8.13
C ARG A 69 3.44 0.66 9.14
N ALA A 70 3.82 0.91 10.39
CA ALA A 70 2.87 1.31 11.43
C ALA A 70 2.17 2.63 11.07
N PHE A 71 2.91 3.59 10.53
CA PHE A 71 2.37 4.87 10.05
C PHE A 71 1.45 4.67 8.83
N THR A 72 1.82 3.83 7.86
CA THR A 72 0.96 3.50 6.72
C THR A 72 -0.35 2.87 7.16
N VAL A 73 -0.34 1.98 8.17
CA VAL A 73 -1.57 1.37 8.71
C VAL A 73 -2.40 2.39 9.46
N LYS A 74 -1.78 3.19 10.33
CA LYS A 74 -2.47 4.22 11.13
C LYS A 74 -3.08 5.31 10.25
N ASN A 75 -2.36 5.73 9.21
CA ASN A 75 -2.74 6.81 8.31
C ASN A 75 -3.31 6.28 6.98
N ARG A 76 -3.77 5.02 6.95
CA ARG A 76 -4.40 4.45 5.76
C ARG A 76 -5.72 5.16 5.50
N GLN A 77 -5.68 6.19 4.66
CA GLN A 77 -6.89 6.84 4.18
C GLN A 77 -7.74 5.79 3.45
N ARG A 78 -9.01 5.66 3.86
CA ARG A 78 -9.97 4.83 3.14
C ARG A 78 -10.18 5.49 1.78
N LYS A 79 -10.13 4.70 0.71
CA LYS A 79 -10.28 5.18 -0.67
C LYS A 79 -11.53 4.54 -1.26
N LEU A 80 -12.41 5.35 -1.83
CA LEU A 80 -13.53 4.87 -2.61
C LEU A 80 -13.07 4.78 -4.06
N PHE A 81 -13.09 3.58 -4.63
CA PHE A 81 -12.73 3.35 -6.02
C PHE A 81 -13.99 3.37 -6.90
N THR A 82 -13.94 4.12 -7.99
CA THR A 82 -15.02 4.20 -8.98
C THR A 82 -14.47 3.84 -10.36
N ASN A 83 -15.22 3.00 -11.05
CA ASN A 83 -14.95 2.66 -12.44
C ASN A 83 -15.60 3.75 -13.31
N LEU A 84 -14.87 4.85 -13.54
CA LEU A 84 -15.26 5.88 -14.48
C LEU A 84 -14.51 5.57 -15.78
N SER A 85 -15.16 4.83 -16.69
CA SER A 85 -14.64 4.65 -18.04
C SER A 85 -14.76 5.98 -18.78
N SER A 86 -13.64 6.65 -19.09
CA SER A 86 -13.64 7.52 -20.26
C SER A 86 -13.49 6.62 -21.49
N ASP A 87 -14.34 6.81 -22.50
CA ASP A 87 -14.36 6.04 -23.75
C ASP A 87 -13.02 6.08 -24.52
N GLU A 88 -12.07 6.93 -24.10
CA GLU A 88 -10.82 7.18 -24.82
C GLU A 88 -9.60 6.40 -24.29
N MET A 89 -9.71 5.67 -23.16
CA MET A 89 -8.53 5.06 -22.49
C MET A 89 -8.71 3.56 -22.22
N TRP A 90 -8.73 2.78 -23.29
CA TRP A 90 -8.71 1.30 -23.32
C TRP A 90 -7.39 0.68 -22.82
N TRP A 91 -6.42 1.50 -22.38
CA TRP A 91 -5.09 1.09 -21.93
C TRP A 91 -4.67 1.60 -20.55
N ASP A 92 -5.40 2.52 -19.93
CA ASP A 92 -5.04 3.06 -18.61
C ASP A 92 -6.13 2.74 -17.59
N ASN A 93 -5.69 2.34 -16.40
CA ASN A 93 -6.49 1.76 -15.32
C ASN A 93 -7.88 2.39 -15.16
N VAL A 94 -8.92 1.61 -15.49
CA VAL A 94 -10.35 2.01 -15.46
C VAL A 94 -10.84 2.42 -14.05
N TRP A 95 -10.08 2.09 -13.02
CA TRP A 95 -10.38 2.41 -11.63
C TRP A 95 -9.72 3.72 -11.19
N SER A 96 -10.53 4.74 -10.95
CA SER A 96 -10.14 5.97 -10.26
C SER A 96 -10.49 5.88 -8.77
N HIS A 97 -9.93 6.76 -7.92
CA HIS A 97 -10.28 6.79 -6.51
C HIS A 97 -10.35 8.21 -5.93
N VAL A 98 -11.22 8.37 -4.95
CA VAL A 98 -11.32 9.56 -4.10
C VAL A 98 -11.07 9.19 -2.64
N ALA A 99 -10.57 10.16 -1.87
CA ALA A 99 -10.49 10.04 -0.42
C ALA A 99 -11.90 9.80 0.15
N PHE A 100 -12.07 8.72 0.91
CA PHE A 100 -13.32 8.43 1.60
C PHE A 100 -13.24 8.93 3.04
N GLU A 101 -13.70 10.16 3.22
CA GLU A 101 -13.83 10.81 4.52
C GLU A 101 -15.32 10.97 4.81
N HIS A 102 -15.94 9.89 5.31
CA HIS A 102 -17.34 9.93 5.70
C HIS A 102 -17.47 9.74 7.22
N PRO A 103 -18.06 10.69 7.96
CA PRO A 103 -18.25 10.58 9.40
C PRO A 103 -19.29 9.53 9.78
N LYS A 104 -20.04 8.96 8.82
CA LYS A 104 -21.08 7.97 9.12
C LYS A 104 -20.48 6.60 9.37
N THR A 105 -20.75 6.08 10.57
CA THR A 105 -20.54 4.69 10.95
C THR A 105 -21.82 3.89 10.73
N PHE A 106 -21.74 2.55 10.84
CA PHE A 106 -22.94 1.71 10.89
C PHE A 106 -23.90 2.18 11.99
N ASP A 107 -23.39 2.75 13.10
CA ASP A 107 -24.22 3.26 14.20
C ASP A 107 -25.19 4.35 13.75
N THR A 108 -24.73 5.24 12.88
CA THR A 108 -25.53 6.35 12.31
C THR A 108 -26.41 5.94 11.12
N LEU A 109 -26.28 4.70 10.64
CA LEU A 109 -27.11 4.17 9.56
C LEU A 109 -28.47 3.73 10.12
N ALA A 110 -29.55 4.32 9.62
CA ALA A 110 -30.91 3.92 9.93
C ALA A 110 -31.20 2.58 9.24
N MET A 111 -31.22 1.51 10.02
CA MET A 111 -31.50 0.13 9.62
C MET A 111 -32.22 -0.58 10.75
N ASP A 112 -32.95 -1.64 10.42
CA ASP A 112 -33.49 -2.57 11.43
C ASP A 112 -32.38 -3.05 12.40
N PRO A 113 -32.57 -2.93 13.72
CA PRO A 113 -31.53 -3.26 14.71
C PRO A 113 -31.06 -4.71 14.67
N VAL A 114 -31.96 -5.67 14.39
CA VAL A 114 -31.63 -7.10 14.34
C VAL A 114 -30.74 -7.34 13.12
N LYS A 115 -31.16 -6.87 11.95
CA LYS A 115 -30.39 -7.00 10.72
C LYS A 115 -29.01 -6.30 10.80
N LYS A 116 -28.96 -5.13 11.44
CA LYS A 116 -27.72 -4.40 11.66
C LYS A 116 -26.74 -5.17 12.53
N ARG A 117 -27.22 -5.83 13.59
CA ARG A 117 -26.38 -6.68 14.45
C ARG A 117 -25.84 -7.88 13.68
N ASP A 118 -26.70 -8.58 12.95
CA ASP A 118 -26.30 -9.78 12.20
C ASP A 118 -25.20 -9.46 11.17
N ILE A 119 -25.32 -8.32 10.47
CA ILE A 119 -24.28 -7.84 9.54
C ILE A 119 -22.98 -7.50 10.28
N MET A 120 -23.06 -6.83 11.43
CA MET A 120 -21.88 -6.46 12.22
C MET A 120 -21.14 -7.70 12.75
N ASP A 121 -21.88 -8.70 13.23
CA ASP A 121 -21.32 -9.95 13.75
C ASP A 121 -20.59 -10.75 12.66
N ASP A 122 -21.16 -10.82 11.45
CA ASP A 122 -20.54 -11.44 10.28
C ASP A 122 -19.26 -10.71 9.85
N LEU A 123 -19.31 -9.38 9.75
CA LEU A 123 -18.13 -8.56 9.42
C LEU A 123 -17.01 -8.75 10.45
N ASP A 124 -17.35 -8.86 11.74
CA ASP A 124 -16.40 -9.11 12.80
C ASP A 124 -15.85 -10.54 12.76
N ALA A 125 -16.67 -11.53 12.37
CA ALA A 125 -16.22 -12.90 12.13
C ALA A 125 -15.21 -12.94 10.97
N VAL A 126 -15.48 -12.26 9.86
CA VAL A 126 -14.54 -12.12 8.72
C VAL A 126 -13.25 -11.42 9.17
N ARG A 127 -13.35 -10.37 9.99
CA ARG A 127 -12.18 -9.65 10.51
C ARG A 127 -11.27 -10.55 11.34
N ARG A 128 -11.86 -11.43 12.17
CA ARG A 128 -11.13 -12.42 12.99
C ARG A 128 -10.60 -13.59 12.16
N GLY A 129 -11.34 -14.01 11.14
CA GLY A 129 -11.04 -15.15 10.26
C GLY A 129 -10.02 -14.86 9.16
N LYS A 130 -9.10 -13.90 9.32
CA LYS A 130 -8.10 -13.52 8.30
C LYS A 130 -7.32 -14.70 7.71
N GLU A 131 -7.08 -15.73 8.52
CA GLU A 131 -6.38 -16.96 8.13
C GLU A 131 -7.25 -17.89 7.25
N TYR A 132 -8.58 -17.85 7.41
CA TYR A 132 -9.52 -18.69 6.67
C TYR A 132 -9.68 -18.24 5.21
N VAL A 133 -9.66 -16.92 4.97
CA VAL A 133 -9.73 -16.31 3.62
C VAL A 133 -8.43 -16.52 2.83
N THR A 134 -7.28 -16.59 3.51
CA THR A 134 -6.00 -16.84 2.84
C THR A 134 -5.85 -18.29 2.38
N LEU A 135 -6.49 -19.26 3.06
CA LEU A 135 -6.50 -20.67 2.66
C LEU A 135 -7.42 -20.96 1.47
N THR A 136 -8.64 -20.39 1.47
CA THR A 136 -9.63 -20.68 0.42
C THR A 136 -9.33 -19.96 -0.92
N GLY A 137 -8.52 -18.90 -0.91
CA GLY A 137 -8.06 -18.23 -2.14
C GLY A 137 -7.09 -19.04 -3.01
N ASN A 138 -6.39 -20.04 -2.45
CA ASN A 138 -5.46 -20.90 -3.19
C ASN A 138 -6.09 -22.21 -3.70
N LEU A 139 -7.35 -22.49 -3.36
CA LEU A 139 -8.02 -23.77 -3.66
C LEU A 139 -8.92 -23.75 -4.89
N ILE A 140 -9.04 -22.62 -5.59
CA ILE A 140 -9.84 -22.50 -6.83
C ILE A 140 -8.99 -22.69 -8.10
N GLY A 141 -7.82 -23.33 -7.98
CA GLY A 141 -6.83 -23.45 -9.07
C GLY A 141 -6.34 -24.86 -9.38
N VAL A 142 -6.99 -25.92 -8.90
CA VAL A 142 -6.60 -27.30 -9.23
C VAL A 142 -7.84 -28.12 -9.58
N THR A 143 -8.22 -28.09 -10.85
CA THR A 143 -8.99 -29.19 -11.45
C THR A 143 -8.04 -30.37 -11.69
N PRO A 144 -8.27 -31.56 -11.12
CA PRO A 144 -7.47 -32.74 -11.43
C PRO A 144 -7.77 -33.22 -12.84
N ASP A 145 -6.69 -33.32 -13.62
CA ASP A 145 -6.55 -33.98 -14.90
C ASP A 145 -7.32 -35.32 -14.96
N GLN A 146 -8.28 -35.42 -15.88
CA GLN A 146 -9.00 -36.67 -16.15
C GLN A 146 -8.07 -37.61 -16.90
N LYS A 147 -7.62 -38.65 -16.20
CA LYS A 147 -6.91 -39.80 -16.75
C LYS A 147 -7.59 -40.32 -18.03
N ARG A 148 -6.76 -40.44 -19.08
CA ARG A 148 -6.89 -41.41 -20.17
C ARG A 148 -7.45 -42.75 -19.67
N ILE A 149 -8.48 -43.25 -20.35
CA ILE A 149 -8.83 -44.66 -20.39
C ILE A 149 -9.08 -45.02 -21.85
N GLY A 150 -8.41 -46.09 -22.30
CA GLY A 150 -8.83 -46.95 -23.41
C GLY A 150 -8.57 -46.41 -24.81
#